data_AF-A0A832TIE8-F1
#
_entry.id   AF-A0A832TIE8-F1
#
_cell.length_a   1.000
_cell.length_b   1.000
_cell.length_c   1.000
_cell.angle_alpha   90.00
_cell.angle_beta   90.00
_cell.angle_gamma   90.00
#
_symmetry.space_group_name_H-M   'P 1'
#
loop_
_entity.id
_entity.type
_entity.pdbx_description
1 polymer ?
#
loop_
_entity_poly.entity_id
_entity_poly.type
_entity_poly.pdbx_seq_one_letter_code
_entity_poly.pdbx_strand_id
1 'polypeptide(L)'
;MFNARTIYATAGKYEVVNRENVSNDKLIAYTPFFDIDTKIDKWEYAVKAAEIIVSYLEKEGVNKSVYLLWSGEGIHVRINERAIGKSYDPLTAAHSIVQYVINKTKGDLQKLSESSGGVLKVEDLIDAKRIFTVPLSFHKELDYVTVCFSPDKLSKFSLEWAKPESFIHEEGLYERFEENEAEDLLIKAIAEYKPTHESVKIEEKKEIEGKIGRFQVMGILQAARYYVLFGDLDKAKSFGLNRAIFYAWAKHYGKSYVPKTSKGKYKVPIEAKSDRKLVNIAGEEVYQDVETGYFVIGDKPQKPEDYDKEIKDKIDHIIPYEEAWKASVDYVSSFSRQILINQREFYEKVYLPVRDTFVEKVVRRKKSGIDAFI
;
A
#
# COMPACT_ATOMS: atom_id res chain seq x y z
N MET A 1 -12.62 19.83 -38.01
CA MET A 1 -13.15 19.06 -36.87
C MET A 1 -11.99 18.81 -35.93
N PHE A 2 -12.11 19.13 -34.65
CA PHE A 2 -11.07 18.76 -33.69
C PHE A 2 -11.11 17.24 -33.53
N ASN A 3 -10.03 16.53 -33.90
CA ASN A 3 -9.88 15.08 -33.72
C ASN A 3 -9.49 14.77 -32.25
N ALA A 4 -10.30 15.25 -31.30
CA ALA A 4 -10.07 15.02 -29.89
C ALA A 4 -10.51 13.59 -29.52
N ARG A 5 -9.59 12.78 -29.01
CA ARG A 5 -9.89 11.43 -28.50
C ARG A 5 -10.52 11.49 -27.11
N THR A 6 -9.89 12.24 -26.22
CA THR A 6 -10.32 12.40 -24.82
C THR A 6 -10.74 13.83 -24.57
N ILE A 7 -11.85 13.99 -23.85
CA ILE A 7 -12.39 15.30 -23.48
C ILE A 7 -12.32 15.39 -21.96
N TYR A 8 -11.87 16.54 -21.46
CA TYR A 8 -11.76 16.80 -20.03
C TYR A 8 -12.65 17.97 -19.61
N ALA A 9 -13.16 17.91 -18.38
CA ALA A 9 -13.91 18.98 -17.74
C ALA A 9 -13.36 19.23 -16.33
N THR A 10 -13.51 20.45 -15.83
CA THR A 10 -13.09 20.79 -14.46
C THR A 10 -13.91 20.04 -13.40
N ALA A 11 -13.26 19.64 -12.32
CA ALA A 11 -13.89 19.12 -11.12
C ALA A 11 -14.62 20.20 -10.31
N GLY A 12 -14.13 21.44 -10.42
CA GLY A 12 -14.70 22.61 -9.81
C GLY A 12 -15.89 23.16 -10.60
N LYS A 13 -16.87 23.69 -9.89
CA LYS A 13 -17.97 24.45 -10.50
C LYS A 13 -17.69 25.94 -10.33
N TYR A 14 -17.89 26.68 -11.40
CA TYR A 14 -17.75 28.13 -11.45
C TYR A 14 -19.07 28.71 -11.96
N GLU A 15 -19.43 29.91 -11.51
CA GLU A 15 -20.56 30.65 -12.09
C GLU A 15 -20.33 30.92 -13.59
N VAL A 16 -19.09 31.27 -13.95
CA VAL A 16 -18.63 31.41 -15.33
C VAL A 16 -17.23 30.80 -15.44
N VAL A 17 -17.03 29.90 -16.41
CA VAL A 17 -15.72 29.30 -16.69
C VAL A 17 -14.91 30.27 -17.56
N ASN A 18 -14.08 31.10 -16.94
CA ASN A 18 -13.18 32.02 -17.62
C ASN A 18 -11.80 32.06 -16.92
N ARG A 19 -10.80 32.69 -17.57
CA ARG A 19 -9.43 32.74 -17.06
C ARG A 19 -9.33 33.38 -15.68
N GLU A 20 -10.11 34.42 -15.41
CA GLU A 20 -10.10 35.13 -14.13
C GLU A 20 -10.60 34.23 -13.00
N ASN A 21 -11.76 33.61 -13.18
CA ASN A 21 -12.40 32.78 -12.17
C ASN A 21 -11.58 31.52 -11.87
N VAL A 22 -11.00 30.90 -12.91
CA VAL A 22 -10.16 29.70 -12.76
C VAL A 22 -8.79 30.04 -12.15
N SER A 23 -8.20 31.20 -12.44
CA SER A 23 -6.88 31.57 -11.89
C SER A 23 -6.94 31.98 -10.42
N ASN A 24 -8.10 32.50 -9.99
CA ASN A 24 -8.36 32.94 -8.62
C ASN A 24 -9.17 31.92 -7.80
N ASP A 25 -9.31 30.69 -8.29
CA ASP A 25 -10.01 29.60 -7.61
C ASP A 25 -11.42 29.98 -7.09
N LYS A 26 -12.17 30.77 -7.86
CA LYS A 26 -13.54 31.24 -7.53
C LYS A 26 -14.59 30.11 -7.67
N LEU A 27 -14.41 29.04 -6.91
CA LEU A 27 -15.25 27.85 -6.91
C LEU A 27 -16.57 28.14 -6.18
N ILE A 28 -17.70 27.76 -6.78
CA ILE A 28 -19.02 27.78 -6.14
C ILE A 28 -19.43 26.42 -5.58
N ALA A 29 -18.82 25.34 -6.09
CA ALA A 29 -18.96 23.97 -5.63
C ALA A 29 -17.79 23.13 -6.17
N TYR A 30 -17.57 21.94 -5.62
CA TYR A 30 -16.53 21.02 -6.08
C TYR A 30 -17.03 19.58 -5.94
N THR A 31 -16.93 18.78 -6.99
CA THR A 31 -17.36 17.37 -6.97
C THR A 31 -16.27 16.53 -6.27
N PRO A 32 -16.48 16.03 -5.03
CA PRO A 32 -15.52 15.16 -4.38
C PRO A 32 -15.45 13.83 -5.12
N PHE A 33 -14.24 13.30 -5.24
CA PHE A 33 -14.01 12.05 -5.92
C PHE A 33 -12.86 11.28 -5.31
N PHE A 34 -12.95 9.96 -5.44
CA PHE A 34 -11.91 9.01 -5.07
C PHE A 34 -11.34 8.45 -6.36
N ASP A 35 -10.07 8.70 -6.63
CA ASP A 35 -9.41 8.22 -7.85
C ASP A 35 -8.85 6.84 -7.60
N ILE A 36 -9.44 5.81 -8.22
CA ILE A 36 -9.03 4.42 -8.03
C ILE A 36 -8.38 3.93 -9.33
N ASP A 37 -7.06 3.89 -9.34
CA ASP A 37 -6.27 3.48 -10.49
C ASP A 37 -5.72 2.06 -10.30
N THR A 38 -5.68 1.30 -11.40
CA THR A 38 -5.02 -0.01 -11.46
C THR A 38 -4.40 -0.21 -12.84
N LYS A 39 -3.97 -1.44 -13.13
CA LYS A 39 -3.72 -1.88 -14.51
C LYS A 39 -4.96 -2.55 -15.07
N ILE A 40 -5.18 -2.41 -16.37
CA ILE A 40 -6.35 -2.99 -17.04
C ILE A 40 -6.50 -4.51 -16.85
N ASP A 41 -5.38 -5.25 -16.75
CA ASP A 41 -5.36 -6.70 -16.51
C ASP A 41 -5.70 -7.09 -15.06
N LYS A 42 -5.92 -6.10 -14.20
CA LYS A 42 -6.25 -6.21 -12.77
C LYS A 42 -7.41 -5.26 -12.40
N TRP A 43 -8.30 -4.98 -13.35
CA TRP A 43 -9.44 -4.07 -13.19
C TRP A 43 -10.38 -4.46 -12.05
N GLU A 44 -10.48 -5.75 -11.72
CA GLU A 44 -11.33 -6.26 -10.63
C GLU A 44 -10.90 -5.71 -9.26
N TYR A 45 -9.64 -5.32 -9.10
CA TYR A 45 -9.17 -4.66 -7.88
C TYR A 45 -9.73 -3.24 -7.75
N ALA A 46 -9.91 -2.51 -8.86
CA ALA A 46 -10.57 -1.20 -8.81
C ALA A 46 -12.05 -1.33 -8.43
N VAL A 47 -12.75 -2.36 -8.93
CA VAL A 47 -14.13 -2.66 -8.53
C VAL A 47 -14.22 -2.92 -7.02
N LYS A 48 -13.38 -3.81 -6.50
CA LYS A 48 -13.35 -4.12 -5.05
C LYS A 48 -12.99 -2.91 -4.20
N ALA A 49 -12.11 -2.02 -4.67
CA ALA A 49 -11.77 -0.79 -3.98
C ALA A 49 -12.95 0.18 -3.97
N ALA A 50 -13.66 0.31 -5.10
CA ALA A 50 -14.88 1.11 -5.19
C ALA A 50 -15.96 0.55 -4.25
N GLU A 51 -16.10 -0.77 -4.11
CA GLU A 51 -17.05 -1.40 -3.18
C GLU A 51 -16.76 -0.99 -1.73
N ILE A 52 -15.49 -1.02 -1.31
CA ILE A 52 -15.07 -0.59 0.03
C ILE A 52 -15.47 0.87 0.29
N ILE A 53 -15.22 1.76 -0.66
CA ILE A 53 -15.51 3.19 -0.51
C ILE A 53 -17.03 3.44 -0.51
N VAL A 54 -17.76 2.85 -1.46
CA VAL A 54 -19.23 2.95 -1.55
C VAL A 54 -19.88 2.44 -0.26
N SER A 55 -19.49 1.26 0.23
CA SER A 55 -20.04 0.72 1.47
C SER A 55 -19.75 1.60 2.69
N TYR A 56 -18.60 2.27 2.71
CA TYR A 56 -18.30 3.25 3.77
C TYR A 56 -19.19 4.50 3.66
N LEU A 57 -19.36 5.05 2.45
CA LEU A 57 -20.25 6.19 2.21
C LEU A 57 -21.70 5.86 2.57
N GLU A 58 -22.20 4.68 2.20
CA GLU A 58 -23.54 4.19 2.56
C GLU A 58 -23.72 4.10 4.08
N LYS A 59 -22.70 3.61 4.81
CA LYS A 59 -22.70 3.56 6.27
C LYS A 59 -22.75 4.96 6.90
N GLU A 60 -22.18 5.95 6.24
CA GLU A 60 -22.25 7.37 6.64
C GLU A 60 -23.53 8.07 6.16
N GLY A 61 -24.45 7.34 5.51
CA GLY A 61 -25.74 7.86 5.06
C GLY A 61 -25.72 8.51 3.67
N VAL A 62 -24.60 8.42 2.94
CA VAL A 62 -24.41 9.05 1.63
C VAL A 62 -24.50 7.99 0.52
N ASN A 63 -25.64 7.90 -0.17
CA ASN A 63 -25.86 6.91 -1.24
C ASN A 63 -26.63 7.44 -2.45
N LYS A 64 -27.54 8.39 -2.29
CA LYS A 64 -28.39 8.92 -3.38
C LYS A 64 -27.62 9.84 -4.32
N SER A 65 -26.57 10.48 -3.80
CA SER A 65 -25.70 11.40 -4.53
C SER A 65 -24.40 10.75 -5.00
N VAL A 66 -24.22 9.43 -4.81
CA VAL A 66 -23.01 8.71 -5.20
C VAL A 66 -23.18 8.10 -6.59
N TYR A 67 -22.18 8.28 -7.45
CA TYR A 67 -22.11 7.65 -8.76
C TYR A 67 -20.69 7.24 -9.10
N LEU A 68 -20.56 6.29 -10.03
CA LEU A 68 -19.29 5.73 -10.45
C LEU A 68 -19.00 6.11 -11.90
N LEU A 69 -17.73 6.32 -12.21
CA LEU A 69 -17.26 6.52 -13.56
C LEU A 69 -16.05 5.63 -13.83
N TRP A 70 -16.16 4.73 -14.81
CA TRP A 70 -15.02 3.96 -15.32
C TRP A 70 -14.23 4.85 -16.28
N SER A 71 -12.98 5.18 -15.96
CA SER A 71 -12.15 6.11 -16.73
C SER A 71 -11.33 5.44 -17.84
N GLY A 72 -11.26 4.11 -17.84
CA GLY A 72 -10.46 3.31 -18.79
C GLY A 72 -9.55 2.32 -18.07
N GLU A 73 -8.81 2.78 -17.06
CA GLU A 73 -7.90 1.94 -16.24
C GLU A 73 -8.26 1.98 -14.74
N GLY A 74 -9.41 2.57 -14.41
CA GLY A 74 -9.78 2.84 -13.04
C GLY A 74 -11.24 3.25 -12.87
N ILE A 75 -11.65 3.41 -11.61
CA ILE A 75 -12.98 3.88 -11.22
C ILE A 75 -12.84 5.17 -10.42
N HIS A 76 -13.62 6.17 -10.78
CA HIS A 76 -13.83 7.33 -9.93
C HIS A 76 -15.13 7.08 -9.16
N VAL A 77 -15.04 6.99 -7.83
CA VAL A 77 -16.24 7.11 -6.97
C VAL A 77 -16.48 8.59 -6.76
N ARG A 78 -17.66 9.11 -7.09
CA ARG A 78 -17.95 10.54 -7.04
C ARG A 78 -19.19 10.82 -6.20
N ILE A 79 -19.16 11.93 -5.47
CA ILE A 79 -20.31 12.47 -4.76
C ILE A 79 -20.76 13.72 -5.52
N ASN A 80 -22.05 13.85 -5.83
CA ASN A 80 -22.56 15.06 -6.45
C ASN A 80 -22.32 16.26 -5.51
N GLU A 81 -21.72 17.33 -6.02
CA GLU A 81 -21.34 18.50 -5.23
C GLU A 81 -22.52 19.22 -4.57
N ARG A 82 -23.74 19.04 -5.10
CA ARG A 82 -24.97 19.63 -4.54
C ARG A 82 -25.46 18.91 -3.28
N ALA A 83 -24.90 17.76 -2.96
CA ALA A 83 -25.17 17.03 -1.73
C ALA A 83 -24.43 17.60 -0.51
N ILE A 84 -23.51 18.54 -0.74
CA ILE A 84 -22.60 19.08 0.27
C ILE A 84 -23.11 20.45 0.70
N GLY A 85 -23.21 20.66 2.01
CA GLY A 85 -23.60 21.96 2.55
C GLY A 85 -22.60 23.06 2.22
N LYS A 86 -23.08 24.30 2.21
CA LYS A 86 -22.29 25.50 1.85
C LYS A 86 -21.59 26.13 3.05
N SER A 87 -21.54 25.43 4.18
CA SER A 87 -20.96 25.89 5.45
C SER A 87 -19.44 26.08 5.39
N TYR A 88 -18.78 25.48 4.39
CA TYR A 88 -17.33 25.50 4.22
C TYR A 88 -16.97 25.84 2.77
N ASP A 89 -15.73 26.30 2.58
CA ASP A 89 -15.13 26.46 1.25
C ASP A 89 -15.25 25.14 0.45
N PRO A 90 -15.70 25.18 -0.83
CA PRO A 90 -15.97 23.97 -1.60
C PRO A 90 -14.78 23.02 -1.74
N LEU A 91 -13.57 23.56 -1.91
CA LEU A 91 -12.37 22.74 -2.06
C LEU A 91 -12.03 22.06 -0.73
N THR A 92 -12.10 22.81 0.37
CA THR A 92 -11.89 22.31 1.73
C THR A 92 -12.92 21.25 2.10
N ALA A 93 -14.20 21.46 1.77
CA ALA A 93 -15.27 20.50 2.00
C ALA A 93 -15.02 19.18 1.24
N ALA A 94 -14.72 19.27 -0.06
CA ALA A 94 -14.43 18.09 -0.86
C ALA A 94 -13.18 17.34 -0.38
N HIS A 95 -12.10 18.06 -0.09
CA HIS A 95 -10.84 17.47 0.34
C HIS A 95 -10.98 16.77 1.69
N SER A 96 -11.65 17.41 2.65
CA SER A 96 -11.88 16.82 3.97
C SER A 96 -12.69 15.52 3.88
N ILE A 97 -13.78 15.49 3.10
CA ILE A 97 -14.60 14.29 2.90
C ILE A 97 -13.76 13.15 2.31
N VAL A 98 -13.00 13.42 1.24
CA VAL A 98 -12.21 12.40 0.56
C VAL A 98 -11.11 11.85 1.47
N GLN A 99 -10.35 12.72 2.14
CA GLN A 99 -9.32 12.31 3.09
C GLN A 99 -9.90 11.51 4.26
N TYR A 100 -11.04 11.95 4.80
CA TYR A 100 -11.71 11.25 5.88
C TYR A 100 -12.05 9.82 5.48
N VAL A 101 -12.75 9.64 4.36
CA VAL A 101 -13.20 8.31 3.91
C VAL A 101 -12.01 7.41 3.54
N ILE A 102 -10.98 7.93 2.87
CA ILE A 102 -9.75 7.15 2.59
C ILE A 102 -9.08 6.73 3.89
N ASN A 103 -8.95 7.63 4.88
CA ASN A 103 -8.33 7.28 6.16
C ASN A 103 -9.11 6.21 6.93
N LYS A 104 -10.45 6.26 6.90
CA LYS A 104 -11.29 5.27 7.58
C LYS A 104 -11.30 3.91 6.88
N THR A 105 -11.06 3.87 5.57
CA THR A 105 -11.01 2.64 4.76
C THR A 105 -9.58 2.14 4.48
N LYS A 106 -8.55 2.90 4.91
CA LYS A 106 -7.13 2.66 4.60
C LYS A 106 -6.67 1.24 4.84
N GLY A 107 -7.09 0.62 5.95
CA GLY A 107 -6.68 -0.73 6.30
C GLY A 107 -7.14 -1.79 5.30
N ASP A 108 -8.33 -1.65 4.73
CA ASP A 108 -8.87 -2.60 3.76
C ASP A 108 -8.37 -2.30 2.34
N LEU A 109 -8.27 -1.02 1.98
CA LEU A 109 -7.66 -0.59 0.73
C LEU A 109 -6.18 -1.01 0.64
N GLN A 110 -5.43 -0.95 1.74
CA GLN A 110 -4.04 -1.38 1.78
C GLN A 110 -3.89 -2.89 1.55
N LYS A 111 -4.71 -3.72 2.23
CA LYS A 111 -4.71 -5.18 2.00
C LYS A 111 -5.04 -5.50 0.53
N LEU A 112 -5.98 -4.76 -0.05
CA LEU A 112 -6.38 -4.94 -1.44
C LEU A 112 -5.26 -4.52 -2.40
N SER A 113 -4.56 -3.42 -2.12
CA SER A 113 -3.40 -2.96 -2.88
C SER A 113 -2.26 -3.98 -2.81
N GLU A 114 -1.94 -4.49 -1.61
CA GLU A 114 -0.95 -5.58 -1.43
C GLU A 114 -1.34 -6.83 -2.22
N SER A 115 -2.62 -7.22 -2.17
CA SER A 115 -3.16 -8.37 -2.91
C SER A 115 -3.12 -8.17 -4.43
N SER A 116 -3.12 -6.92 -4.91
CA SER A 116 -2.95 -6.59 -6.34
C SER A 116 -1.49 -6.63 -6.79
N GLY A 117 -0.53 -6.81 -5.87
CA GLY A 117 0.90 -6.63 -6.13
C GLY A 117 1.31 -5.16 -6.20
N GLY A 118 0.60 -4.27 -5.48
CA GLY A 118 0.91 -2.85 -5.37
C GLY A 118 0.52 -1.99 -6.57
N VAL A 119 -0.25 -2.52 -7.53
CA VAL A 119 -0.68 -1.76 -8.71
C VAL A 119 -1.93 -0.92 -8.46
N LEU A 120 -2.80 -1.36 -7.54
CA LEU A 120 -3.98 -0.62 -7.15
C LEU A 120 -3.58 0.58 -6.28
N LYS A 121 -4.03 1.76 -6.69
CA LYS A 121 -3.86 3.02 -5.97
C LYS A 121 -5.22 3.66 -5.75
N VAL A 122 -5.38 4.27 -4.59
CA VAL A 122 -6.54 5.12 -4.27
C VAL A 122 -5.99 6.44 -3.79
N GLU A 123 -6.25 7.51 -4.53
CA GLU A 123 -5.65 8.83 -4.32
C GLU A 123 -6.71 9.91 -4.07
N ASP A 124 -6.40 10.85 -3.19
CA ASP A 124 -7.17 12.05 -2.85
C ASP A 124 -6.75 13.23 -3.73
N LEU A 125 -6.93 13.11 -5.04
CA LEU A 125 -6.45 14.08 -6.03
C LEU A 125 -7.27 15.39 -6.09
N ILE A 126 -7.58 15.97 -4.92
CA ILE A 126 -8.39 17.18 -4.77
C ILE A 126 -7.50 18.43 -4.87
N ASP A 127 -7.63 19.16 -5.98
CA ASP A 127 -7.07 20.49 -6.16
C ASP A 127 -7.98 21.37 -7.01
N ALA A 128 -7.83 22.69 -6.88
CA ALA A 128 -8.70 23.67 -7.54
C ALA A 128 -8.72 23.58 -9.06
N LYS A 129 -7.66 23.04 -9.68
CA LYS A 129 -7.48 22.96 -11.14
C LYS A 129 -7.60 21.53 -11.67
N ARG A 130 -8.07 20.61 -10.83
CA ARG A 130 -8.28 19.22 -11.23
C ARG A 130 -9.30 19.12 -12.35
N ILE A 131 -9.02 18.21 -13.28
CA ILE A 131 -9.88 17.89 -14.40
C ILE A 131 -10.23 16.40 -14.39
N PHE A 132 -11.39 16.07 -14.94
CA PHE A 132 -11.89 14.73 -15.13
C PHE A 132 -12.06 14.41 -16.59
N THR A 133 -11.86 13.15 -16.93
CA THR A 133 -12.37 12.60 -18.19
C THR A 133 -13.90 12.72 -18.21
N VAL A 134 -14.41 13.32 -19.27
CA VAL A 134 -15.86 13.52 -19.48
C VAL A 134 -16.49 12.17 -19.83
N PRO A 135 -17.68 11.84 -19.30
CA PRO A 135 -18.41 10.67 -19.74
C PRO A 135 -18.59 10.64 -21.26
N LEU A 136 -18.60 9.45 -21.84
CA LEU A 136 -18.71 9.20 -23.28
C LEU A 136 -17.53 9.71 -24.13
N SER A 137 -16.42 10.13 -23.50
CA SER A 137 -15.14 10.31 -24.20
C SER A 137 -14.32 9.01 -24.20
N PHE A 138 -13.38 8.89 -25.14
CA PHE A 138 -12.44 7.77 -25.14
C PHE A 138 -11.33 7.99 -24.13
N HIS A 139 -10.85 6.91 -23.52
CA HIS A 139 -9.59 6.92 -22.80
C HIS A 139 -8.43 7.32 -23.74
N LYS A 140 -7.41 7.99 -23.20
CA LYS A 140 -6.32 8.63 -23.97
C LYS A 140 -5.51 7.65 -24.83
N GLU A 141 -5.43 6.39 -24.42
CA GLU A 141 -4.60 5.35 -25.05
C GLU A 141 -5.41 4.10 -25.38
N LEU A 142 -6.11 3.54 -24.39
CA LEU A 142 -6.98 2.37 -24.56
C LEU A 142 -8.26 2.67 -25.35
N ASP A 143 -8.73 1.69 -26.14
CA ASP A 143 -10.01 1.74 -26.84
C ASP A 143 -11.19 1.39 -25.91
N TYR A 144 -11.33 2.20 -24.85
CA TYR A 144 -12.44 2.15 -23.91
C TYR A 144 -13.12 3.51 -23.82
N VAL A 145 -14.45 3.50 -23.76
CA VAL A 145 -15.32 4.63 -23.52
C VAL A 145 -15.48 4.84 -22.02
N THR A 146 -15.40 6.08 -21.58
CA THR A 146 -15.67 6.46 -20.20
C THR A 146 -17.17 6.35 -19.92
N VAL A 147 -17.57 5.45 -19.02
CA VAL A 147 -18.99 5.19 -18.72
C VAL A 147 -19.34 5.47 -17.26
N CYS A 148 -20.56 5.96 -17.04
CA CYS A 148 -21.12 6.17 -15.71
C CYS A 148 -22.10 5.05 -15.39
N PHE A 149 -22.10 4.59 -14.15
CA PHE A 149 -23.00 3.56 -13.67
C PHE A 149 -23.25 3.68 -12.17
N SER A 150 -24.39 3.19 -11.72
CA SER A 150 -24.83 3.30 -10.32
C SER A 150 -24.10 2.30 -9.41
N PRO A 151 -23.92 2.63 -8.11
CA PRO A 151 -23.22 1.75 -7.18
C PRO A 151 -23.80 0.33 -7.05
N ASP A 152 -25.13 0.16 -7.18
CA ASP A 152 -25.80 -1.15 -7.14
C ASP A 152 -25.40 -2.09 -8.29
N LYS A 153 -24.84 -1.55 -9.37
CA LYS A 153 -24.36 -2.32 -10.52
C LYS A 153 -22.88 -2.66 -10.47
N LEU A 154 -22.16 -2.19 -9.44
CA LEU A 154 -20.72 -2.39 -9.31
C LEU A 154 -20.30 -3.87 -9.36
N SER A 155 -21.06 -4.75 -8.71
CA SER A 155 -20.85 -6.21 -8.73
C SER A 155 -21.07 -6.88 -10.10
N LYS A 156 -21.76 -6.20 -11.03
CA LYS A 156 -22.05 -6.67 -12.39
C LYS A 156 -21.14 -6.03 -13.44
N PHE A 157 -20.32 -5.07 -13.05
CA PHE A 157 -19.43 -4.36 -13.95
C PHE A 157 -18.44 -5.33 -14.60
N SER A 158 -18.21 -5.15 -15.90
CA SER A 158 -17.14 -5.82 -16.64
C SER A 158 -16.59 -4.87 -17.69
N LEU A 159 -15.37 -5.13 -18.18
CA LEU A 159 -14.75 -4.29 -19.21
C LEU A 159 -15.57 -4.20 -20.52
N GLU A 160 -16.49 -5.14 -20.76
CA GLU A 160 -17.43 -5.09 -21.91
C GLU A 160 -18.31 -3.82 -21.88
N TRP A 161 -18.61 -3.30 -20.69
CA TRP A 161 -19.41 -2.08 -20.52
C TRP A 161 -18.71 -0.84 -21.06
N ALA A 162 -17.39 -0.88 -21.24
CA ALA A 162 -16.61 0.23 -21.72
C ALA A 162 -16.22 0.08 -23.21
N LYS A 163 -16.61 -1.00 -23.90
CA LYS A 163 -16.24 -1.17 -25.31
C LYS A 163 -16.98 -0.18 -26.23
N PRO A 164 -16.31 0.44 -27.20
CA PRO A 164 -16.91 1.46 -28.08
C PRO A 164 -18.18 1.04 -28.80
N GLU A 165 -18.28 -0.23 -29.19
CA GLU A 165 -19.39 -0.76 -29.98
C GLU A 165 -20.62 -1.13 -29.14
N SER A 166 -20.46 -1.28 -27.82
CA SER A 166 -21.49 -1.87 -26.94
C SER A 166 -21.49 -1.32 -25.53
N PHE A 167 -21.01 -0.08 -25.34
CA PHE A 167 -20.85 0.48 -24.00
C PHE A 167 -22.19 0.59 -23.25
N ILE A 168 -22.13 0.49 -21.93
CA ILE A 168 -23.28 0.65 -21.03
C ILE A 168 -23.05 1.89 -20.18
N HIS A 169 -23.81 2.95 -20.47
CA HIS A 169 -23.74 4.24 -19.78
C HIS A 169 -25.11 4.62 -19.21
N GLU A 170 -25.14 5.07 -17.97
CA GLU A 170 -26.34 5.62 -17.33
C GLU A 170 -26.39 7.14 -17.45
N GLU A 171 -27.19 7.61 -18.42
CA GLU A 171 -27.41 9.02 -18.68
C GLU A 171 -28.02 9.73 -17.46
N GLY A 172 -27.55 10.95 -17.18
CA GLY A 172 -28.07 11.80 -16.11
C GLY A 172 -27.76 11.31 -14.69
N LEU A 173 -26.99 10.23 -14.51
CA LEU A 173 -26.63 9.72 -13.19
C LEU A 173 -25.85 10.77 -12.37
N TYR A 174 -24.96 11.50 -13.02
CA TYR A 174 -24.18 12.59 -12.41
C TYR A 174 -25.02 13.81 -12.02
N GLU A 175 -26.32 13.84 -12.36
CA GLU A 175 -27.25 14.90 -11.94
C GLU A 175 -28.08 14.52 -10.72
N ARG A 176 -28.01 13.25 -10.25
CA ARG A 176 -28.76 12.78 -9.09
C ARG A 176 -28.10 13.25 -7.80
N PHE A 177 -28.88 13.87 -6.93
CA PHE A 177 -28.45 14.26 -5.59
C PHE A 177 -29.62 14.41 -4.63
N GLU A 178 -29.32 14.33 -3.34
CA GLU A 178 -30.16 14.81 -2.24
C GLU A 178 -29.44 15.96 -1.53
N GLU A 179 -30.12 17.09 -1.38
CA GLU A 179 -29.53 18.30 -0.82
C GLU A 179 -29.12 18.09 0.65
N ASN A 180 -27.87 18.42 0.98
CA ASN A 180 -27.26 18.23 2.31
C ASN A 180 -27.14 16.76 2.77
N GLU A 181 -27.24 15.77 1.88
CA GLU A 181 -27.05 14.35 2.24
C GLU A 181 -25.69 14.08 2.91
N ALA A 182 -24.64 14.82 2.51
CA ALA A 182 -23.29 14.64 3.02
C ALA A 182 -22.96 15.52 4.24
N GLU A 183 -23.91 16.22 4.85
CA GLU A 183 -23.63 17.20 5.92
C GLU A 183 -23.03 16.55 7.17
N ASP A 184 -23.60 15.44 7.64
CA ASP A 184 -23.08 14.73 8.81
C ASP A 184 -21.67 14.17 8.56
N LEU A 185 -21.42 13.67 7.34
CA LEU A 185 -20.10 13.21 6.92
C LEU A 185 -19.11 14.38 6.87
N LEU A 186 -19.52 15.53 6.34
CA LEU A 186 -18.71 16.75 6.27
C LEU A 186 -18.32 17.25 7.66
N ILE A 187 -19.25 17.27 8.63
CA ILE A 187 -18.97 17.68 10.01
C ILE A 187 -17.90 16.78 10.64
N LYS A 188 -18.02 15.46 10.48
CA LYS A 188 -17.01 14.49 10.96
C LYS A 188 -15.67 14.68 10.26
N ALA A 189 -15.71 14.88 8.95
CA ALA A 189 -14.53 15.07 8.12
C ALA A 189 -13.74 16.33 8.52
N ILE A 190 -14.42 17.46 8.68
CA ILE A 190 -13.81 18.73 9.10
C ILE A 190 -13.20 18.63 10.50
N ALA A 191 -13.83 17.91 11.43
CA ALA A 191 -13.31 17.74 12.78
C ALA A 191 -11.95 17.00 12.82
N GLU A 192 -11.68 16.13 11.85
CA GLU A 192 -10.42 15.39 11.71
C GLU A 192 -9.50 15.96 10.61
N TYR A 193 -9.95 16.99 9.89
CA TYR A 193 -9.26 17.51 8.73
C TYR A 193 -7.97 18.22 9.11
N LYS A 194 -6.88 17.80 8.47
CA LYS A 194 -5.60 18.49 8.53
C LYS A 194 -5.35 19.04 7.13
N PRO A 195 -5.24 20.37 6.95
CA PRO A 195 -4.94 20.97 5.66
C PRO A 195 -3.49 20.71 5.27
N THR A 196 -3.15 19.45 5.03
CA THR A 196 -1.98 19.06 4.26
C THR A 196 -2.48 18.86 2.85
N HIS A 197 -2.05 19.72 1.93
CA HIS A 197 -2.11 19.43 0.49
C HIS A 197 -1.19 18.23 0.20
N GLU A 198 -1.58 17.04 0.64
CA GLU A 198 -0.96 15.80 0.20
C GLU A 198 -1.62 15.46 -1.13
N SER A 199 -1.07 15.98 -2.22
CA SER A 199 -1.09 15.17 -3.41
C SER A 199 -0.43 13.85 -3.04
N VAL A 200 -1.18 12.73 -3.04
CA VAL A 200 -0.56 11.44 -3.34
C VAL A 200 -0.11 11.53 -4.80
N LYS A 201 1.04 12.17 -5.00
CA LYS A 201 1.93 11.92 -6.11
C LYS A 201 3.18 11.38 -5.47
N ILE A 202 3.54 10.19 -5.92
CA ILE A 202 4.86 9.62 -5.78
C ILE A 202 5.86 10.66 -6.31
N GLU A 203 6.41 11.49 -5.42
CA GLU A 203 7.51 12.38 -5.75
C GLU A 203 8.77 11.52 -5.85
N GLU A 204 9.21 11.27 -7.07
CA GLU A 204 10.61 10.92 -7.28
C GLU A 204 11.49 12.14 -7.01
N LYS A 205 12.31 11.97 -5.96
CA LYS A 205 13.62 12.56 -5.72
C LYS A 205 13.67 14.04 -5.33
N LYS A 206 13.75 14.25 -4.01
CA LYS A 206 14.93 14.88 -3.39
C LYS A 206 15.17 14.32 -1.99
N GLU A 207 16.38 13.80 -1.79
CA GLU A 207 17.03 13.30 -0.57
C GLU A 207 16.14 12.58 0.45
N ILE A 208 16.14 11.25 0.31
CA ILE A 208 15.51 10.29 1.21
C ILE A 208 16.19 10.39 2.59
N GLU A 209 15.59 11.13 3.52
CA GLU A 209 15.59 10.74 4.93
C GLU A 209 14.56 9.62 5.14
N GLY A 210 14.74 8.53 4.40
CA GLY A 210 13.95 7.31 4.47
C GLY A 210 14.54 6.43 5.55
N LYS A 211 13.78 6.24 6.62
CA LYS A 211 14.13 5.28 7.65
C LYS A 211 13.82 3.88 7.13
N ILE A 212 14.82 3.00 7.04
CA ILE A 212 14.59 1.58 6.73
C ILE A 212 13.67 0.98 7.80
N GLY A 213 12.58 0.34 7.37
CA GLY A 213 11.59 -0.26 8.25
C GLY A 213 12.17 -1.39 9.10
N ARG A 214 11.65 -1.58 10.33
CA ARG A 214 12.13 -2.62 11.26
C ARG A 214 12.05 -4.03 10.68
N PHE A 215 11.06 -4.29 9.82
CA PHE A 215 10.92 -5.56 9.11
C PHE A 215 12.10 -5.79 8.16
N GLN A 216 12.45 -4.78 7.35
CA GLN A 216 13.61 -4.81 6.46
C GLN A 216 14.92 -4.96 7.24
N VAL A 217 15.09 -4.21 8.34
CA VAL A 217 16.27 -4.35 9.22
C VAL A 217 16.38 -5.75 9.80
N MET A 218 15.26 -6.34 10.25
CA MET A 218 15.24 -7.73 10.75
C MET A 218 15.63 -8.71 9.65
N GLY A 219 15.06 -8.56 8.45
CA GLY A 219 15.31 -9.45 7.32
C GLY A 219 16.76 -9.42 6.86
N ILE A 220 17.33 -8.23 6.64
CA ILE A 220 18.72 -8.10 6.18
C ILE A 220 19.73 -8.57 7.23
N LEU A 221 19.52 -8.28 8.52
CA LEU A 221 20.44 -8.72 9.57
C LEU A 221 20.34 -10.23 9.83
N GLN A 222 19.15 -10.84 9.75
CA GLN A 222 19.02 -12.30 9.85
C GLN A 222 19.58 -13.03 8.62
N ALA A 223 19.43 -12.45 7.43
CA ALA A 223 20.11 -12.96 6.23
C ALA A 223 21.64 -12.87 6.39
N ALA A 224 22.16 -11.71 6.79
CA ALA A 224 23.59 -11.54 7.05
C ALA A 224 24.10 -12.51 8.12
N ARG A 225 23.34 -12.73 9.20
CA ARG A 225 23.62 -13.73 10.24
C ARG A 225 23.74 -15.13 9.68
N TYR A 226 22.79 -15.55 8.87
CA TYR A 226 22.84 -16.87 8.22
C TYR A 226 24.07 -16.96 7.31
N TYR A 227 24.29 -15.96 6.46
CA TYR A 227 25.40 -15.93 5.53
C TYR A 227 26.76 -16.00 6.24
N VAL A 228 26.95 -15.24 7.32
CA VAL A 228 28.18 -15.26 8.12
C VAL A 228 28.41 -16.63 8.79
N LEU A 229 27.34 -17.34 9.18
CA LEU A 229 27.45 -18.64 9.84
C LEU A 229 27.61 -19.82 8.87
N PHE A 230 27.03 -19.74 7.67
CA PHE A 230 26.84 -20.90 6.79
C PHE A 230 27.24 -20.67 5.32
N GLY A 231 27.44 -19.42 4.88
CA GLY A 231 28.00 -19.07 3.56
C GLY A 231 27.08 -19.18 2.34
N ASP A 232 25.84 -19.63 2.52
CA ASP A 232 24.88 -19.83 1.41
C ASP A 232 23.94 -18.61 1.31
N LEU A 233 24.07 -17.84 0.23
CA LEU A 233 23.35 -16.58 0.03
C LEU A 233 21.85 -16.78 -0.21
N ASP A 234 21.46 -17.79 -0.98
CA ASP A 234 20.06 -18.04 -1.29
C ASP A 234 19.31 -18.51 -0.03
N LYS A 235 19.93 -19.39 0.75
CA LYS A 235 19.38 -19.77 2.05
C LYS A 235 19.44 -18.63 3.06
N ALA A 236 20.43 -17.74 2.98
CA ALA A 236 20.46 -16.54 3.81
C ALA A 236 19.25 -15.64 3.55
N LYS A 237 18.96 -15.35 2.28
CA LYS A 237 17.78 -14.58 1.88
C LYS A 237 16.48 -15.25 2.35
N SER A 238 16.36 -16.55 2.07
CA SER A 238 15.23 -17.37 2.53
C SER A 238 15.03 -17.29 4.06
N PHE A 239 16.11 -17.47 4.82
CA PHE A 239 16.10 -17.45 6.28
C PHE A 239 15.75 -16.06 6.82
N GLY A 240 16.38 -15.01 6.27
CA GLY A 240 16.17 -13.63 6.68
C GLY A 240 14.71 -13.21 6.55
N LEU A 241 14.09 -13.48 5.39
CA LEU A 241 12.68 -13.20 5.18
C LEU A 241 11.80 -14.02 6.13
N ASN A 242 12.07 -15.32 6.24
CA ASN A 242 11.29 -16.22 7.10
C ASN A 242 11.29 -15.76 8.57
N ARG A 243 12.44 -15.35 9.11
CA ARG A 243 12.55 -14.81 10.47
C ARG A 243 11.84 -13.48 10.63
N ALA A 244 11.96 -12.57 9.65
CA ALA A 244 11.24 -11.29 9.68
C ALA A 244 9.72 -11.48 9.76
N ILE A 245 9.16 -12.38 8.95
CA ILE A 245 7.73 -12.72 8.98
C ILE A 245 7.35 -13.35 10.32
N PHE A 246 8.12 -14.32 10.81
CA PHE A 246 7.87 -14.98 12.08
C PHE A 246 7.80 -13.98 13.25
N TYR A 247 8.77 -13.07 13.35
CA TYR A 247 8.80 -12.08 14.44
C TYR A 247 7.72 -11.00 14.30
N ALA A 248 7.35 -10.63 13.07
CA ALA A 248 6.20 -9.76 12.84
C ALA A 248 4.91 -10.43 13.34
N TRP A 249 4.67 -11.69 12.96
CA TRP A 249 3.54 -12.48 13.44
C TRP A 249 3.52 -12.65 14.96
N ALA A 250 4.66 -13.05 15.55
CA ALA A 250 4.79 -13.26 16.99
C ALA A 250 4.53 -11.98 17.80
N LYS A 251 4.79 -10.79 17.25
CA LYS A 251 4.47 -9.52 17.92
C LYS A 251 2.95 -9.26 18.00
N HIS A 252 2.19 -9.64 16.98
CA HIS A 252 0.74 -9.42 16.91
C HIS A 252 -0.06 -10.50 17.64
N TYR A 253 0.41 -11.75 17.62
CA TYR A 253 -0.30 -12.90 18.21
C TYR A 253 0.35 -13.43 19.51
N GLY A 254 1.55 -12.97 19.86
CA GLY A 254 2.33 -13.49 20.99
C GLY A 254 1.85 -13.08 22.39
N LYS A 255 0.98 -12.06 22.53
CA LYS A 255 0.35 -11.77 23.83
C LYS A 255 -0.62 -12.86 24.29
N SER A 256 -1.05 -13.75 23.39
CA SER A 256 -1.92 -14.89 23.69
C SER A 256 -1.26 -16.25 23.41
N TYR A 257 0.01 -16.26 22.98
CA TYR A 257 0.75 -17.49 22.71
C TYR A 257 1.71 -17.80 23.86
N VAL A 258 1.22 -18.54 24.85
CA VAL A 258 2.10 -19.26 25.78
C VAL A 258 2.68 -20.43 25.00
N PRO A 259 4.00 -20.51 24.75
CA PRO A 259 4.58 -21.76 24.29
C PRO A 259 4.33 -22.76 25.42
N LYS A 260 3.52 -23.79 25.16
CA LYS A 260 3.35 -24.90 26.10
C LYS A 260 4.73 -25.45 26.40
N THR A 261 5.24 -25.09 27.57
CA THR A 261 6.44 -25.70 28.13
C THR A 261 6.21 -27.20 28.18
N SER A 262 7.19 -27.90 27.65
CA SER A 262 7.42 -29.33 27.71
C SER A 262 6.95 -29.94 29.04
N LYS A 263 5.75 -30.54 29.04
CA LYS A 263 5.31 -31.66 29.89
C LYS A 263 3.84 -31.97 29.56
N GLY A 264 3.64 -32.73 28.49
CA GLY A 264 2.32 -33.24 28.15
C GLY A 264 2.38 -33.93 26.81
N LYS A 265 2.38 -35.27 26.84
CA LYS A 265 2.27 -36.13 25.67
C LYS A 265 0.96 -35.82 24.94
N TYR A 266 1.01 -34.88 24.01
CA TYR A 266 0.05 -34.81 22.92
C TYR A 266 0.69 -35.52 21.73
N LYS A 267 0.13 -36.68 21.37
CA LYS A 267 0.28 -37.20 20.01
C LYS A 267 -0.37 -36.18 19.09
N VAL A 268 0.41 -35.26 18.55
CA VAL A 268 0.03 -34.54 17.34
C VAL A 268 -0.14 -35.64 16.28
N PRO A 269 -1.23 -35.64 15.48
CA PRO A 269 -1.22 -36.38 14.24
C PRO A 269 -0.14 -35.72 13.37
N ILE A 270 1.08 -36.23 13.47
CA ILE A 270 2.12 -35.99 12.49
C ILE A 270 1.67 -36.81 11.28
N GLU A 271 0.80 -36.24 10.45
CA GLU A 271 1.05 -36.43 9.03
C GLU A 271 2.34 -35.67 8.77
N ALA A 272 3.45 -36.42 8.79
CA ALA A 272 4.72 -35.91 8.32
C ALA A 272 4.48 -35.55 6.85
N LYS A 273 4.20 -34.29 6.54
CA LYS A 273 4.30 -33.82 5.16
C LYS A 273 5.75 -34.09 4.76
N SER A 274 5.95 -35.07 3.88
CA SER A 274 7.29 -35.57 3.50
C SER A 274 8.15 -34.52 2.80
N ASP A 275 7.54 -33.40 2.41
CA ASP A 275 8.17 -32.28 1.72
C ASP A 275 8.95 -31.35 2.66
N ARG A 276 8.82 -31.48 3.99
CA ARG A 276 9.43 -30.54 4.95
C ARG A 276 10.01 -31.22 6.18
N LYS A 277 11.12 -30.66 6.67
CA LYS A 277 11.80 -31.08 7.91
C LYS A 277 11.97 -29.92 8.87
N LEU A 278 11.87 -30.19 10.17
CA LEU A 278 12.19 -29.21 11.21
C LEU A 278 13.71 -29.20 11.43
N VAL A 279 14.34 -28.03 11.32
CA VAL A 279 15.79 -27.85 11.50
C VAL A 279 16.06 -26.77 12.55
N ASN A 280 17.19 -26.87 13.25
CA ASN A 280 17.67 -25.81 14.13
C ASN A 280 18.71 -24.96 13.42
N ILE A 281 18.40 -23.69 13.19
CA ILE A 281 19.31 -22.72 12.59
C ILE A 281 19.57 -21.63 13.61
N ALA A 282 20.82 -21.55 14.10
CA ALA A 282 21.25 -20.52 15.03
C ALA A 282 20.29 -20.36 16.24
N GLY A 283 19.93 -21.49 16.86
CA GLY A 283 19.08 -21.53 18.05
C GLY A 283 17.58 -21.38 17.76
N GLU A 284 17.17 -21.38 16.49
CA GLU A 284 15.77 -21.27 16.07
C GLU A 284 15.30 -22.54 15.37
N GLU A 285 14.18 -23.11 15.82
CA GLU A 285 13.52 -24.20 15.12
C GLU A 285 12.68 -23.65 13.97
N VAL A 286 12.98 -24.08 12.75
CA VAL A 286 12.37 -23.59 11.51
C VAL A 286 12.08 -24.77 10.58
N TYR A 287 10.94 -24.75 9.89
CA TYR A 287 10.68 -25.72 8.85
C TYR A 287 11.51 -25.38 7.60
N GLN A 288 12.08 -26.41 6.99
CA GLN A 288 12.85 -26.32 5.76
C GLN A 288 12.27 -27.31 4.75
N ASP A 289 12.06 -26.83 3.53
CA ASP A 289 11.67 -27.63 2.39
C ASP A 289 12.78 -28.63 2.04
N VAL A 290 12.43 -29.91 1.87
CA VAL A 290 13.40 -31.01 1.70
C VAL A 290 14.07 -30.95 0.33
N GLU A 291 13.37 -30.48 -0.70
CA GLU A 291 13.86 -30.43 -2.07
C GLU A 291 14.74 -29.19 -2.31
N THR A 292 14.23 -28.01 -1.97
CA THR A 292 14.90 -26.73 -2.25
C THR A 292 15.84 -26.30 -1.13
N GLY A 293 15.63 -26.78 0.11
CA GLY A 293 16.36 -26.32 1.28
C GLY A 293 15.95 -24.91 1.76
N TYR A 294 14.89 -24.32 1.20
CA TYR A 294 14.37 -23.03 1.63
C TYR A 294 13.52 -23.12 2.89
N PHE A 295 13.53 -22.07 3.70
CA PHE A 295 12.80 -22.01 4.95
C PHE A 295 11.33 -21.71 4.70
N VAL A 296 10.46 -22.29 5.52
CA VAL A 296 9.03 -22.32 5.31
C VAL A 296 8.29 -21.77 6.53
N ILE A 297 7.25 -20.98 6.28
CA ILE A 297 6.26 -20.57 7.27
C ILE A 297 4.85 -20.88 6.73
N GLY A 298 4.01 -21.50 7.56
CA GLY A 298 2.72 -22.03 7.12
C GLY A 298 2.91 -23.03 5.97
N ASP A 299 2.30 -22.79 4.82
CA ASP A 299 2.41 -23.61 3.61
C ASP A 299 3.29 -22.99 2.50
N LYS A 300 3.99 -21.88 2.75
CA LYS A 300 4.75 -21.16 1.71
C LYS A 300 6.26 -21.22 1.99
N PRO A 301 7.10 -21.80 1.10
CA PRO A 301 8.55 -21.60 1.13
C PRO A 301 8.91 -20.14 0.84
N GLN A 302 9.88 -19.58 1.55
CA GLN A 302 10.38 -18.22 1.34
C GLN A 302 11.55 -18.30 0.38
N LYS A 303 11.32 -17.97 -0.90
CA LYS A 303 12.35 -18.05 -1.92
C LYS A 303 13.26 -16.82 -1.88
N PRO A 304 14.49 -16.89 -2.42
CA PRO A 304 15.37 -15.73 -2.58
C PRO A 304 14.68 -14.56 -3.30
N GLU A 305 13.81 -14.83 -4.27
CA GLU A 305 13.08 -13.78 -5.00
C GLU A 305 11.99 -13.12 -4.15
N ASP A 306 11.43 -13.84 -3.17
CA ASP A 306 10.49 -13.24 -2.20
C ASP A 306 11.25 -12.29 -1.27
N TYR A 307 12.47 -12.66 -0.84
CA TYR A 307 13.32 -11.78 -0.06
C TYR A 307 13.67 -10.52 -0.87
N ASP A 308 13.96 -10.68 -2.15
CA ASP A 308 14.33 -9.54 -2.98
C ASP A 308 13.18 -8.52 -3.03
N LYS A 309 11.95 -8.97 -3.24
CA LYS A 309 10.76 -8.10 -3.27
C LYS A 309 10.46 -7.40 -1.93
N GLU A 310 10.55 -8.15 -0.83
CA GLU A 310 10.09 -7.68 0.49
C GLU A 310 11.17 -6.93 1.30
N ILE A 311 12.44 -7.24 1.04
CA ILE A 311 13.60 -6.72 1.76
C ILE A 311 14.51 -5.92 0.84
N LYS A 312 15.07 -6.54 -0.21
CA LYS A 312 16.07 -5.91 -1.07
C LYS A 312 15.52 -4.65 -1.71
N ASP A 313 14.43 -4.75 -2.46
CA ASP A 313 13.88 -3.64 -3.25
C ASP A 313 13.48 -2.48 -2.33
N LYS A 314 12.89 -2.79 -1.17
CA LYS A 314 12.50 -1.80 -0.15
C LYS A 314 13.71 -1.07 0.47
N ILE A 315 14.83 -1.76 0.66
CA ILE A 315 16.08 -1.15 1.12
C ILE A 315 16.74 -0.35 -0.01
N ASP A 316 16.77 -0.91 -1.22
CA ASP A 316 17.39 -0.32 -2.42
C ASP A 316 16.77 1.02 -2.80
N HIS A 317 15.48 1.20 -2.53
CA HIS A 317 14.81 2.49 -2.65
C HIS A 317 15.40 3.59 -1.74
N ILE A 318 16.07 3.24 -0.63
CA ILE A 318 16.60 4.19 0.36
C ILE A 318 18.12 4.34 0.21
N ILE A 319 18.83 3.21 0.12
CA ILE A 319 20.28 3.12 -0.08
C ILE A 319 20.57 1.93 -0.98
N PRO A 320 21.61 1.96 -1.84
CA PRO A 320 21.95 0.81 -2.66
C PRO A 320 22.06 -0.47 -1.82
N TYR A 321 21.29 -1.49 -2.17
CA TYR A 321 21.17 -2.70 -1.37
C TYR A 321 22.53 -3.37 -1.20
N GLU A 322 23.39 -3.35 -2.22
CA GLU A 322 24.74 -3.92 -2.12
C GLU A 322 25.59 -3.23 -1.05
N GLU A 323 25.41 -1.92 -0.85
CA GLU A 323 26.05 -1.18 0.24
C GLU A 323 25.47 -1.59 1.60
N ALA A 324 24.15 -1.67 1.70
CA ALA A 324 23.45 -2.11 2.91
C ALA A 324 23.80 -3.56 3.29
N TRP A 325 23.91 -4.45 2.31
CA TRP A 325 24.24 -5.85 2.46
C TRP A 325 25.67 -6.01 2.95
N LYS A 326 26.63 -5.36 2.28
CA LYS A 326 28.03 -5.37 2.70
C LYS A 326 28.19 -4.86 4.13
N ALA A 327 27.58 -3.71 4.44
CA ALA A 327 27.62 -3.15 5.79
C ALA A 327 26.97 -4.07 6.83
N SER A 328 25.89 -4.77 6.47
CA SER A 328 25.24 -5.76 7.34
C SER A 328 26.14 -6.96 7.63
N VAL A 329 26.79 -7.51 6.61
CA VAL A 329 27.73 -8.63 6.76
C VAL A 329 28.93 -8.20 7.60
N ASP A 330 29.52 -7.03 7.34
CA ASP A 330 30.63 -6.47 8.12
C ASP A 330 30.23 -6.22 9.59
N TYR A 331 29.05 -5.66 9.83
CA TYR A 331 28.53 -5.44 11.17
C TYR A 331 28.28 -6.76 11.91
N VAL A 332 27.59 -7.71 11.30
CA VAL A 332 27.24 -8.99 11.93
C VAL A 332 28.48 -9.85 12.18
N SER A 333 29.44 -9.87 11.26
CA SER A 333 30.71 -10.59 11.40
C SER A 333 31.61 -10.06 12.52
N SER A 334 31.40 -8.82 12.98
CA SER A 334 32.13 -8.26 14.12
C SER A 334 31.73 -8.88 15.48
N PHE A 335 30.65 -9.69 15.52
CA PHE A 335 30.21 -10.40 16.72
C PHE A 335 30.72 -11.84 16.74
N SER A 336 30.94 -12.38 17.94
CA SER A 336 31.42 -13.76 18.08
C SER A 336 30.37 -14.78 17.60
N ARG A 337 30.86 -15.92 17.10
CA ARG A 337 29.99 -17.02 16.67
C ARG A 337 29.00 -17.48 17.75
N GLN A 338 29.37 -17.38 19.03
CA GLN A 338 28.49 -17.73 20.15
C GLN A 338 27.28 -16.78 20.26
N ILE A 339 27.49 -15.47 20.06
CA ILE A 339 26.40 -14.47 20.02
C ILE A 339 25.51 -14.75 18.82
N LEU A 340 26.10 -15.00 17.65
CA LEU A 340 25.35 -15.22 16.42
C LEU A 340 24.52 -16.51 16.45
N ILE A 341 24.91 -17.54 17.20
CA ILE A 341 24.13 -18.80 17.29
C ILE A 341 23.02 -18.73 18.33
N ASN A 342 23.07 -17.79 19.25
CA ASN A 342 22.04 -17.65 20.26
C ASN A 342 20.99 -16.61 19.81
N GLN A 343 19.75 -17.05 19.60
CA GLN A 343 18.66 -16.20 19.13
C GLN A 343 18.41 -14.97 20.00
N ARG A 344 18.45 -15.13 21.34
CA ARG A 344 18.23 -14.05 22.28
C ARG A 344 19.37 -13.04 22.25
N GLU A 345 20.60 -13.53 22.27
CA GLU A 345 21.81 -12.70 22.22
C GLU A 345 21.88 -11.93 20.90
N PHE A 346 21.56 -12.57 19.77
CA PHE A 346 21.45 -11.89 18.48
C PHE A 346 20.40 -10.77 18.52
N TYR A 347 19.21 -11.05 19.05
CA TYR A 347 18.16 -10.04 19.16
C TYR A 347 18.60 -8.85 20.03
N GLU A 348 19.12 -9.11 21.24
CA GLU A 348 19.44 -8.08 22.22
C GLU A 348 20.72 -7.29 21.87
N LYS A 349 21.75 -7.95 21.36
CA LYS A 349 23.09 -7.33 21.15
C LYS A 349 23.35 -6.90 19.71
N VAL A 350 22.71 -7.55 18.73
CA VAL A 350 22.95 -7.27 17.30
C VAL A 350 21.79 -6.48 16.70
N TYR A 351 20.56 -6.97 16.81
CA TYR A 351 19.41 -6.33 16.16
C TYR A 351 18.88 -5.10 16.92
N LEU A 352 18.54 -5.25 18.21
CA LEU A 352 17.88 -4.23 19.01
C LEU A 352 18.61 -2.87 19.05
N PRO A 353 19.95 -2.79 19.14
CA PRO A 353 20.67 -1.51 19.21
C PRO A 353 20.62 -0.68 17.92
N VAL A 354 20.34 -1.31 16.78
CA VAL A 354 20.37 -0.69 15.45
C VAL A 354 19.02 -0.72 14.73
N ARG A 355 18.01 -1.44 15.26
CA ARG A 355 16.70 -1.62 14.60
C ARG A 355 15.99 -0.33 14.16
N ASP A 356 16.27 0.78 14.85
CA ASP A 356 15.66 2.09 14.65
C ASP A 356 16.63 3.13 14.08
N THR A 357 17.91 2.79 13.88
CA THR A 357 18.99 3.70 13.44
C THR A 357 20.00 2.97 12.55
N PHE A 358 19.53 1.99 11.78
CA PHE A 358 20.38 1.07 11.01
C PHE A 358 21.28 1.81 10.03
N VAL A 359 20.76 2.77 9.26
CA VAL A 359 21.56 3.53 8.29
C VAL A 359 22.70 4.28 8.98
N GLU A 360 22.44 4.93 10.11
CA GLU A 360 23.45 5.69 10.84
C GLU A 360 24.50 4.80 11.50
N LYS A 361 24.07 3.72 12.16
CA LYS A 361 24.94 2.89 13.02
C LYS A 361 25.64 1.74 12.29
N VAL A 362 25.07 1.27 11.19
CA VAL A 362 25.56 0.11 10.44
C VAL A 362 26.16 0.55 9.11
N VAL A 363 25.40 1.29 8.30
CA VAL A 363 25.81 1.67 6.93
C VAL A 363 26.80 2.81 6.94
N ARG A 364 26.47 3.91 7.63
CA ARG A 364 27.32 5.10 7.78
C ARG A 364 28.32 4.98 8.94
N ARG A 365 28.55 3.77 9.46
CA ARG A 365 29.49 3.53 10.55
C ARG A 365 30.84 4.09 10.14
N LYS A 366 31.20 5.27 10.65
CA LYS A 366 32.57 5.79 10.53
C LYS A 366 33.48 4.68 11.05
N LYS A 367 34.45 4.26 10.23
CA LYS A 367 35.55 3.40 10.66
C LYS A 367 36.26 4.09 11.83
N SER A 368 35.80 3.90 13.05
CA SER A 368 36.54 4.24 14.26
C SER A 368 37.47 3.07 14.57
N GLY A 369 38.76 3.27 14.26
CA GLY A 369 39.89 2.39 14.55
C GLY A 369 40.00 1.21 13.57
N ILE A 370 40.89 1.22 12.57
CA ILE A 370 42.34 1.05 12.75
C ILE A 370 43.19 1.74 11.65
N ASP A 371 42.59 2.43 10.67
CA ASP A 371 43.34 3.10 9.58
C ASP A 371 43.79 4.54 9.90
N ALA A 372 43.73 4.98 11.17
CA ALA A 372 44.18 6.31 11.59
C ALA A 372 45.59 6.31 12.22
N PHE A 373 46.29 5.17 12.21
CA PHE A 373 47.63 5.01 12.82
C PHE A 373 48.57 4.07 12.05
N ILE A 374 48.43 3.95 10.73
CA ILE A 374 49.50 3.41 9.86
C ILE A 374 49.74 4.36 8.70
#